data_AF-L1P457-F1
#
_entry.id   AF-L1P457-F1
#
_cell.length_a   1.000
_cell.length_b   1.000
_cell.length_c   1.000
_cell.angle_alpha   90.00
_cell.angle_beta   90.00
_cell.angle_gamma   90.00
#
_symmetry.space_group_name_H-M   'P 1'
#
loop_
_entity.id
_entity.type
_entity.pdbx_description
1 polymer ?
#
loop_
_entity_poly.entity_id
_entity_poly.type
_entity_poly.pdbx_seq_one_letter_code
_entity_poly.pdbx_strand_id
1 'polypeptide(L)'
;MNTIAQQITYRHALAKQLGITYLQYENLRYEFFIDWCDNLCYLGMGGILKQLTCNDNLLNWYDDQWYSEVEKTIERLYGNDITLFNADDVLLLITIYTENILQYYPSVLLKKITACATRTEDKPDEI
;
A
#
# COMPACT_ATOMS: atom_id res chain seq x y z
N MET A 1 -10.91 -20.65 12.06
CA MET A 1 -11.86 -19.56 11.74
C MET A 1 -11.91 -18.62 12.93
N ASN A 2 -11.15 -17.53 12.88
CA ASN A 2 -11.25 -16.46 13.87
C ASN A 2 -12.29 -15.45 13.37
N THR A 3 -13.31 -15.23 14.18
CA THR A 3 -14.45 -14.37 13.87
C THR A 3 -14.02 -12.91 13.71
N ILE A 4 -14.53 -12.31 12.63
CA ILE A 4 -14.36 -10.92 12.14
C ILE A 4 -14.54 -9.83 13.24
N ALA A 5 -15.14 -10.17 14.38
CA ALA A 5 -15.43 -9.26 15.49
C ALA A 5 -14.22 -8.83 16.36
N GLN A 6 -13.08 -9.52 16.30
CA GLN A 6 -11.87 -9.15 17.08
C GLN A 6 -10.85 -8.30 16.31
N GLN A 7 -11.04 -8.11 15.01
CA GLN A 7 -10.27 -7.15 14.23
C GLN A 7 -10.95 -5.78 14.26
N ILE A 8 -11.03 -5.18 15.45
CA ILE A 8 -10.72 -3.75 15.52
C ILE A 8 -9.21 -3.71 15.26
N THR A 9 -8.82 -3.88 14.00
CA THR A 9 -7.42 -3.88 13.57
C THR A 9 -6.78 -2.57 14.01
N TYR A 10 -5.50 -2.60 14.34
CA TYR A 10 -4.73 -1.42 14.75
C TYR A 10 -4.93 -0.22 13.78
N ARG A 11 -5.25 -0.50 12.52
CA ARG A 11 -5.82 0.43 11.52
C ARG A 11 -6.88 1.41 12.06
N HIS A 12 -7.84 0.93 12.86
CA HIS A 12 -8.86 1.78 13.49
C HIS A 12 -8.30 2.72 14.56
N ALA A 13 -7.29 2.26 15.31
CA ALA A 13 -6.59 3.09 16.28
C ALA A 13 -5.79 4.18 15.57
N LEU A 14 -5.11 3.85 14.47
CA LEU A 14 -4.41 4.82 13.62
C LEU A 14 -5.37 5.85 13.02
N ALA A 15 -6.48 5.41 12.42
CA ALA A 15 -7.49 6.31 11.87
C ALA A 15 -8.03 7.28 12.94
N LYS A 16 -8.35 6.75 14.14
CA LYS A 16 -8.78 7.58 15.27
C LYS A 16 -7.72 8.59 15.68
N GLN A 17 -6.46 8.19 15.75
CA GLN A 17 -5.38 9.09 16.17
C GLN A 17 -5.06 10.18 15.14
N LEU A 18 -5.22 9.85 13.86
CA LEU A 18 -5.17 10.80 12.75
C LEU A 18 -6.40 11.75 12.71
N GLY A 19 -7.44 11.48 13.49
CA GLY A 19 -8.67 12.27 13.48
C GLY A 19 -9.50 12.08 12.21
N ILE A 20 -9.35 10.95 11.51
CA ILE A 20 -10.03 10.63 10.26
C ILE A 20 -10.94 9.41 10.40
N THR A 21 -11.89 9.28 9.49
CA THR A 21 -12.73 8.07 9.38
C THR A 21 -11.92 6.89 8.87
N TYR A 22 -12.41 5.68 9.13
CA TYR A 22 -11.81 4.46 8.58
C TYR A 22 -11.69 4.50 7.05
N LEU A 23 -12.73 4.98 6.35
CA LEU A 23 -12.71 5.13 4.90
C LEU A 23 -11.63 6.12 4.43
N GLN A 24 -11.45 7.23 5.14
CA GLN A 24 -10.37 8.17 4.83
C GLN A 24 -8.99 7.55 5.05
N TYR A 25 -8.84 6.69 6.05
CA TYR A 25 -7.60 5.94 6.24
C TYR A 25 -7.34 4.95 5.09
N GLU A 26 -8.36 4.23 4.62
CA GLU A 26 -8.23 3.37 3.43
C GLU A 26 -7.80 4.17 2.20
N ASN A 27 -8.39 5.36 2.01
CA ASN A 27 -8.00 6.26 0.93
C ASN A 27 -6.55 6.74 1.08
N LEU A 28 -6.12 7.10 2.30
CA LEU A 28 -4.73 7.47 2.60
C LEU A 28 -3.76 6.35 2.19
N ARG A 29 -4.02 5.11 2.63
CA ARG A 29 -3.21 3.94 2.24
C ARG A 29 -3.16 3.76 0.72
N TYR A 30 -4.29 4.00 0.04
CA TYR A 30 -4.36 3.92 -1.42
C TYR A 30 -3.57 5.03 -2.12
N GLU A 31 -3.52 6.24 -1.56
CA GLU A 31 -2.64 7.31 -2.06
C GLU A 31 -1.16 6.90 -1.99
N PHE A 32 -0.71 6.34 -0.86
CA PHE A 32 0.64 5.78 -0.75
C PHE A 32 0.91 4.65 -1.75
N PHE A 33 -0.10 3.81 -2.05
CA PHE A 33 0.03 2.78 -3.09
C PHE A 33 0.23 3.39 -4.49
N ILE A 34 -0.46 4.47 -4.82
CA ILE A 34 -0.28 5.18 -6.10
C ILE A 34 1.13 5.76 -6.19
N ASP A 35 1.60 6.42 -5.14
CA ASP A 35 2.95 7.00 -5.09
C ASP A 35 4.03 5.92 -5.22
N TRP A 36 3.82 4.77 -4.57
CA TRP A 36 4.69 3.61 -4.72
C TRP A 36 4.71 3.07 -6.15
N CYS A 37 3.55 2.98 -6.81
CA CYS A 37 3.47 2.59 -8.22
C CYS A 37 4.17 3.58 -9.15
N ASP A 38 4.05 4.88 -8.89
CA ASP A 38 4.73 5.93 -9.66
C ASP A 38 6.25 5.82 -9.53
N ASN A 39 6.74 5.57 -8.31
CA ASN A 39 8.16 5.31 -8.05
C ASN A 39 8.66 4.07 -8.83
N LEU A 40 7.90 2.97 -8.84
CA LEU A 40 8.25 1.79 -9.65
C LEU A 40 8.32 2.08 -11.15
N CYS A 41 7.46 2.96 -11.66
CA CYS A 41 7.50 3.42 -13.05
C CYS A 41 8.77 4.24 -13.32
N TYR A 42 9.06 5.20 -12.44
CA TYR A 42 10.26 6.04 -12.51
C TYR A 42 11.56 5.22 -12.51
N LEU A 43 11.63 4.17 -11.69
CA LEU A 43 12.78 3.26 -11.61
C LEU A 43 12.85 2.24 -12.76
N GLY A 44 11.89 2.25 -13.71
CA GLY A 44 11.83 1.30 -14.81
C GLY A 44 11.56 -0.15 -14.38
N MET A 45 11.05 -0.34 -13.16
CA MET A 45 10.73 -1.66 -12.59
C MET A 45 9.28 -2.09 -12.86
N GLY A 46 8.41 -1.16 -13.23
CA GLY A 46 7.02 -1.38 -13.57
C GLY A 46 6.69 -1.12 -15.03
N GLY A 47 5.49 -1.52 -15.45
CA GLY A 47 4.88 -1.08 -16.70
C GLY A 47 4.36 0.36 -16.62
N ILE A 48 3.32 0.68 -17.36
CA ILE A 48 2.68 2.01 -17.30
C ILE A 48 1.91 2.12 -15.97
N LEU A 49 1.91 3.30 -15.32
CA LEU A 49 1.24 3.54 -14.02
C LEU A 49 -0.18 2.96 -13.96
N LYS A 50 -1.00 3.21 -15.00
CA LYS A 50 -2.36 2.68 -15.12
C LYS A 50 -2.43 1.14 -15.01
N GLN A 51 -1.44 0.43 -15.51
CA GLN A 51 -1.40 -1.04 -15.44
C GLN A 51 -1.06 -1.54 -14.05
N LEU A 52 -0.21 -0.81 -13.31
CA LEU A 52 0.12 -1.14 -11.93
C LEU A 52 -1.07 -0.86 -11.00
N THR A 53 -1.64 0.34 -11.08
CA THR A 53 -2.72 0.77 -10.17
C THR A 53 -4.03 0.03 -10.40
N CYS A 54 -4.29 -0.47 -11.61
CA CYS A 54 -5.45 -1.31 -11.91
C CYS A 54 -5.21 -2.82 -11.66
N ASN A 55 -4.05 -3.23 -11.14
CA ASN A 55 -3.78 -4.64 -10.88
C ASN A 55 -4.15 -5.04 -9.46
N ASP A 56 -5.26 -5.77 -9.29
CA ASP A 56 -5.75 -6.22 -7.98
C ASP A 56 -4.72 -7.05 -7.20
N ASN A 57 -3.94 -7.89 -7.88
CA ASN A 57 -2.92 -8.71 -7.21
C ASN A 57 -1.79 -7.85 -6.65
N LEU A 58 -1.43 -6.76 -7.35
CA LEU A 58 -0.42 -5.81 -6.88
C LEU A 58 -0.94 -5.00 -5.70
N LEU A 59 -2.19 -4.54 -5.75
CA LEU A 59 -2.84 -3.85 -4.63
C LEU A 59 -2.96 -4.75 -3.40
N ASN A 60 -3.35 -6.03 -3.57
CA ASN A 60 -3.42 -6.99 -2.48
C ASN A 60 -2.04 -7.25 -1.87
N TRP A 61 -1.01 -7.44 -2.70
CA TRP A 61 0.35 -7.59 -2.22
C TRP A 61 0.81 -6.35 -1.43
N TYR A 62 0.47 -5.15 -1.91
CA TYR A 62 0.80 -3.91 -1.22
C TYR A 62 0.06 -3.78 0.12
N ASP A 63 -1.22 -4.18 0.20
CA ASP A 63 -1.96 -4.19 1.47
C ASP A 63 -1.33 -5.15 2.49
N ASP A 64 -0.88 -6.33 2.06
CA ASP A 64 -0.14 -7.26 2.92
C ASP A 64 1.16 -6.64 3.45
N GLN A 65 1.92 -5.93 2.59
CA GLN A 65 3.13 -5.23 3.01
C GLN A 65 2.82 -4.06 3.94
N TRP A 66 1.78 -3.28 3.65
CA TRP A 66 1.34 -2.18 4.50
C TRP A 66 0.98 -2.68 5.90
N TYR A 67 0.22 -3.77 5.97
CA TYR A 67 -0.13 -4.38 7.24
C TYR A 67 1.11 -4.83 8.03
N SER A 68 2.07 -5.50 7.38
CA SER A 68 3.29 -6.00 8.02
C SER A 68 4.25 -4.88 8.43
N GLU A 69 4.63 -4.03 7.47
CA GLU A 69 5.74 -3.10 7.60
C GLU A 69 5.36 -1.79 8.27
N VAL A 70 4.09 -1.37 8.12
CA VAL A 70 3.59 -0.11 8.69
C VAL A 70 2.77 -0.40 9.93
N GLU A 71 1.60 -1.03 9.79
CA GLU A 71 0.63 -1.13 10.89
C GLU A 71 1.16 -1.98 12.05
N LYS A 72 1.68 -3.17 11.74
CA LYS A 72 2.24 -4.07 12.75
C LYS A 72 3.53 -3.56 13.37
N THR A 73 4.36 -2.85 12.60
CA THR A 73 5.57 -2.22 13.14
C THR A 73 5.22 -1.12 14.12
N ILE A 74 4.28 -0.23 13.78
CA ILE A 74 3.84 0.84 14.67
C ILE A 74 3.14 0.24 15.91
N GLU A 75 2.29 -0.77 15.73
CA GLU A 75 1.66 -1.48 16.86
C GLU A 75 2.69 -2.10 17.80
N ARG A 76 3.72 -2.75 17.25
CA ARG A 76 4.77 -3.40 18.05
C ARG A 76 5.60 -2.39 18.83
N LEU A 77 5.90 -1.23 18.24
CA LEU A 77 6.80 -0.24 18.83
C LEU A 77 6.10 0.72 19.77
N TYR A 78 4.85 1.08 19.46
CA TYR A 78 4.12 2.12 20.20
C TYR A 78 2.84 1.58 20.85
N GLY A 79 2.15 0.61 20.25
CA GLY A 79 0.95 0.02 20.82
C GLY A 79 -0.06 1.08 21.30
N ASN A 80 -0.35 1.09 22.60
CA ASN A 80 -1.26 2.08 23.19
C ASN A 80 -0.65 3.48 23.35
N ASP A 81 0.68 3.58 23.37
CA ASP A 81 1.40 4.86 23.48
C ASP A 81 1.26 5.70 22.22
N ILE A 82 0.72 5.14 21.12
CA ILE A 82 0.32 5.89 19.92
C ILE A 82 -0.62 7.06 20.24
N THR A 83 -1.36 6.96 21.36
CA THR A 83 -2.27 8.00 21.83
C THR A 83 -1.58 9.27 22.33
N LEU A 84 -0.27 9.21 22.60
CA LEU A 84 0.55 10.33 23.03
C LEU A 84 1.00 11.22 21.87
N PHE A 85 0.93 10.72 20.64
CA PHE A 85 1.36 11.42 19.42
C PHE A 85 0.22 12.24 18.84
N ASN A 86 0.48 13.40 18.27
CA ASN A 86 -0.57 14.12 17.53
C ASN A 86 -0.78 13.50 16.12
N ALA A 87 -1.77 14.01 15.37
CA ALA A 87 -2.06 13.47 14.04
C ALA A 87 -0.89 13.61 13.05
N ASP A 88 -0.16 14.72 13.09
CA ASP A 88 0.99 14.96 12.22
C ASP A 88 2.14 14.00 12.54
N ASP A 89 2.39 13.73 13.81
CA ASP A 89 3.38 12.76 14.25
C ASP A 89 3.03 11.34 13.78
N VAL A 90 1.75 10.95 13.86
CA VAL A 90 1.28 9.65 13.38
C VAL A 90 1.41 9.53 11.86
N LEU A 91 1.08 10.58 11.12
CA LEU A 91 1.27 10.61 9.67
C LEU A 91 2.76 10.53 9.29
N LEU A 92 3.63 11.18 10.06
CA LEU A 92 5.07 11.08 9.90
C LEU A 92 5.56 9.65 10.16
N LEU A 93 5.10 8.99 11.23
CA LEU A 93 5.43 7.59 11.50
C LEU A 93 5.00 6.67 10.36
N ILE A 94 3.78 6.84 9.85
CA ILE A 94 3.28 6.07 8.69
C ILE A 94 4.20 6.27 7.49
N THR A 95 4.56 7.52 7.18
CA THR A 95 5.46 7.85 6.07
C THR A 95 6.82 7.16 6.22
N ILE A 96 7.44 7.25 7.41
CA ILE A 96 8.74 6.63 7.71
C ILE A 96 8.68 5.11 7.50
N TYR A 97 7.67 4.44 8.07
CA TYR A 97 7.61 2.97 7.96
C TYR A 97 7.17 2.49 6.58
N THR A 98 6.52 3.34 5.78
CA THR A 98 6.21 3.03 4.38
C THR A 98 7.50 2.91 3.54
N GLU A 99 8.58 3.60 3.92
CA GLU A 99 9.88 3.45 3.24
C GLU A 99 10.42 2.00 3.30
N ASN A 100 10.03 1.21 4.29
CA ASN A 100 10.40 -0.21 4.36
C ASN A 100 9.79 -1.01 3.20
N ILE A 101 8.61 -0.62 2.71
CA ILE A 101 7.96 -1.24 1.55
C ILE A 101 8.75 -0.92 0.28
N LEU A 102 9.38 0.26 0.17
CA LEU A 102 10.19 0.63 -1.01
C LEU A 102 11.42 -0.28 -1.20
N GLN A 103 11.89 -0.92 -0.13
CA GLN A 103 13.07 -1.79 -0.18
C GLN A 103 12.79 -3.16 -0.81
N TYR A 104 11.52 -3.58 -0.87
CA TYR A 104 11.11 -4.89 -1.37
C TYR A 104 10.05 -4.75 -2.46
N TYR A 105 10.23 -5.44 -3.59
CA TYR A 105 9.27 -5.40 -4.68
C TYR A 105 8.96 -6.80 -5.21
N PRO A 106 7.70 -7.08 -5.61
CA PRO A 106 7.29 -8.40 -6.07
C PRO A 106 7.72 -8.60 -7.53
N SER A 107 9.03 -8.81 -7.75
CA SER A 107 9.65 -8.85 -9.08
C SER A 107 8.97 -9.80 -10.07
N VAL A 108 8.50 -10.95 -9.62
CA VAL A 108 7.76 -11.92 -10.45
C VAL A 108 6.40 -11.37 -10.88
N LEU A 109 5.70 -10.68 -9.98
CA LEU A 109 4.40 -10.07 -10.27
C LEU A 109 4.55 -8.91 -11.25
N LEU A 110 5.53 -8.02 -11.01
CA LEU A 110 5.82 -6.89 -11.88
C LEU A 110 6.15 -7.35 -13.31
N LYS A 111 7.01 -8.37 -13.46
CA LYS A 111 7.31 -8.97 -14.78
C LYS A 111 6.07 -9.50 -15.49
N LYS A 112 5.13 -10.12 -14.77
CA LYS A 112 3.88 -10.63 -15.35
C LYS A 112 2.97 -9.49 -15.82
N ILE A 113 2.89 -8.41 -15.05
CA ILE A 113 2.09 -7.23 -15.41
C ILE A 113 2.65 -6.61 -16.69
N THR A 114 3.96 -6.36 -16.74
CA THR A 114 4.63 -5.77 -17.91
C THR A 114 4.54 -6.68 -19.14
N ALA A 115 4.67 -8.00 -19.00
CA ALA A 115 4.54 -8.93 -20.12
C ALA A 115 3.11 -9.04 -20.68
N CYS A 116 2.09 -8.80 -19.84
CA CYS A 116 0.70 -8.76 -20.29
C CYS A 116 0.42 -7.47 -21.10
N ALA A 117 1.00 -6.36 -20.66
CA ALA A 117 0.90 -5.07 -21.33
C ALA A 117 1.43 -5.11 -22.77
N THR A 118 2.64 -5.62 -22.98
CA THR A 118 3.26 -5.68 -24.31
C THR A 118 2.47 -6.52 -25.30
N ARG A 119 1.83 -7.61 -24.85
CA ARG A 119 0.96 -8.45 -25.69
C ARG A 119 -0.33 -7.77 -26.13
N THR A 120 -0.75 -6.72 -25.42
CA THR A 120 -1.99 -6.00 -25.71
C THR A 120 -1.73 -4.89 -26.74
N GLU A 121 -0.51 -4.35 -26.80
CA GLU A 121 -0.08 -3.35 -27.79
C GLU A 121 0.34 -3.98 -29.14
N ASP A 122 0.76 -5.26 -29.15
CA ASP A 122 1.23 -5.97 -30.36
C ASP A 122 0.11 -6.56 -31.24
N LYS A 123 -1.16 -6.28 -30.93
CA LYS A 123 -2.27 -6.54 -31.86
C LYS A 123 -2.54 -5.27 -32.63
N PRO A 124 -2.00 -5.07 -33.86
CA PRO A 124 -2.52 -4.04 -34.72
C PRO A 124 -3.99 -4.38 -34.98
N ASP A 125 -4.87 -3.39 -34.81
CA ASP A 125 -6.28 -3.50 -35.18
C ASP A 125 -6.37 -4.04 -36.61
N GLU A 126 -6.77 -5.30 -36.75
CA GLU A 126 -7.17 -5.85 -38.05
C GLU A 126 -8.47 -5.15 -38.45
N ILE A 127 -8.34 -4.27 -39.47
CA ILE A 127 -9.43 -3.57 -40.17
C ILE A 127 -10.30 -4.57 -40.92
#